data_AF-A0A818U623-F1
#
_entry.id   AF-A0A818U623-F1
#
_cell.length_a   1.000
_cell.length_b   1.000
_cell.length_c   1.000
_cell.angle_alpha   90.00
_cell.angle_beta   90.00
_cell.angle_gamma   90.00
#
_symmetry.space_group_name_H-M   'P 1'
#
loop_
_entity.id
_entity.type
_entity.pdbx_description
1 polymer ?
#
loop_
_entity_poly.entity_id
_entity_poly.type
_entity_poly.pdbx_seq_one_letter_code
_entity_poly.pdbx_strand_id
1 'polypeptide(L)'
;MQLKTSSTYVLLLLLLLYLSNTNTELIGLKKQFKLFVKNVASTFHENWRRHYLSEHPHTRNRFKLTQNGSHYNSSDFIYPMILTVGSCLVHRNLKVARARFNSSITYVDILNMNYDELPVDWAYENRATAQVACRQVLQSIRQKLLFNRDLVEKISKKIHNAWIKRNAHRTAKELLSPYENLPEVEKDKDRRAFVIACRLFNELHLYHYFKTTPIHLNDISFE
;
A
#
# COMPACT_ATOMS: atom_id res chain seq x y z
N MET A 1 56.67 -25.33 -21.39
CA MET A 1 55.46 -25.84 -20.72
C MET A 1 54.68 -24.64 -20.17
N GLN A 2 53.35 -24.69 -20.31
CA GLN A 2 52.34 -23.63 -20.20
C GLN A 2 52.43 -22.64 -19.03
N LEU A 3 52.37 -21.33 -19.33
CA LEU A 3 52.06 -20.22 -18.41
C LEU A 3 50.81 -19.44 -18.88
N LYS A 4 49.81 -20.14 -19.45
CA LYS A 4 48.55 -19.50 -19.93
C LYS A 4 47.39 -19.58 -18.93
N THR A 5 47.56 -20.21 -17.77
CA THR A 5 46.46 -20.48 -16.83
C THR A 5 46.20 -19.36 -15.83
N SER A 6 47.19 -18.52 -15.50
CA SER A 6 47.05 -17.50 -14.44
C SER A 6 46.08 -16.37 -14.80
N SER A 7 46.07 -15.93 -16.06
CA SER A 7 45.23 -14.81 -16.52
C SER A 7 43.74 -15.13 -16.49
N THR A 8 43.35 -16.37 -16.84
CA THR A 8 41.95 -16.80 -16.84
C THR A 8 41.37 -16.89 -15.43
N TYR A 9 42.15 -17.28 -14.43
CA TYR A 9 41.68 -17.32 -13.05
C TYR A 9 41.47 -15.92 -12.46
N VAL A 10 42.33 -14.95 -12.80
CA VAL A 10 42.16 -13.55 -12.37
C VAL A 10 40.90 -12.94 -12.99
N LEU A 11 40.68 -13.14 -14.29
CA LEU A 11 39.46 -12.68 -14.98
C LEU A 11 38.19 -13.33 -14.40
N LEU A 12 38.23 -14.64 -14.11
CA LEU A 12 37.11 -15.34 -13.48
C LEU A 12 36.83 -14.81 -12.07
N LEU A 13 37.88 -14.56 -11.27
CA LEU A 13 37.73 -14.01 -9.92
C LEU A 13 37.15 -12.60 -9.95
N LEU A 14 37.62 -11.73 -10.85
CA LEU A 14 37.08 -10.38 -11.04
C LEU A 14 35.62 -10.41 -11.49
N LEU A 15 35.27 -11.33 -12.40
CA LEU A 15 33.89 -11.53 -12.83
C LEU A 15 33.00 -12.02 -11.67
N LEU A 16 33.47 -12.98 -10.88
CA LEU A 16 32.73 -13.49 -9.71
C LEU A 16 32.55 -12.40 -8.65
N LEU A 17 33.57 -11.59 -8.38
CA LEU A 17 33.48 -10.44 -7.47
C LEU A 17 32.49 -9.40 -8.00
N TYR A 18 32.53 -9.07 -9.28
CA TYR A 18 31.59 -8.16 -9.92
C TYR A 18 30.13 -8.68 -9.84
N LEU A 19 29.92 -9.97 -10.13
CA LEU A 19 28.61 -10.62 -10.02
C LEU A 19 28.12 -10.69 -8.56
N SER A 20 29.01 -10.90 -7.59
CA SER A 20 28.65 -10.89 -6.17
C SER A 20 28.23 -9.49 -5.68
N ASN A 21 28.93 -8.44 -6.15
CA ASN A 21 28.64 -7.06 -5.78
C ASN A 21 27.30 -6.60 -6.37
N THR A 22 27.05 -6.89 -7.65
CA THR A 22 25.79 -6.55 -8.33
C THR A 22 24.57 -7.26 -7.71
N ASN A 23 24.72 -8.52 -7.30
CA ASN A 23 23.67 -9.23 -6.55
C ASN A 23 23.36 -8.57 -5.20
N THR A 24 24.39 -8.13 -4.47
CA THR A 24 24.24 -7.47 -3.18
C THR A 24 23.52 -6.12 -3.32
N GLU A 25 23.91 -5.31 -4.32
CA GLU A 25 23.23 -4.05 -4.63
C GLU A 25 21.75 -4.27 -4.99
N LEU A 26 21.47 -5.28 -5.83
CA LEU A 26 20.11 -5.61 -6.24
C LEU A 26 19.23 -6.04 -5.05
N ILE A 27 19.78 -6.84 -4.12
CA ILE A 27 19.09 -7.23 -2.88
C ILE A 27 18.80 -5.99 -2.02
N GLY A 28 19.78 -5.09 -1.88
CA GLY A 28 19.63 -3.82 -1.18
C GLY A 28 18.48 -2.98 -1.76
N LEU A 29 18.47 -2.76 -3.08
CA LEU A 29 17.42 -2.01 -3.77
C LEU A 29 16.03 -2.65 -3.60
N LYS A 30 15.94 -3.97 -3.69
CA LYS A 30 14.68 -4.70 -3.45
C LYS A 30 14.17 -4.49 -2.02
N LYS A 31 15.06 -4.49 -1.03
CA LYS A 31 14.71 -4.24 0.38
C LYS A 31 14.21 -2.80 0.56
N GLN A 32 14.90 -1.81 -0.02
CA GLN A 32 14.47 -0.41 0.04
C GLN A 32 13.13 -0.17 -0.64
N PHE A 33 12.90 -0.80 -1.81
CA PHE A 33 11.61 -0.71 -2.48
C PHE A 33 10.47 -1.32 -1.65
N LYS A 34 10.70 -2.48 -1.00
CA LYS A 34 9.70 -3.07 -0.10
C LYS A 34 9.38 -2.16 1.09
N LEU A 35 10.41 -1.56 1.69
CA LEU A 35 10.22 -0.61 2.79
C LEU A 35 9.46 0.64 2.32
N PHE A 36 9.78 1.16 1.14
CA PHE A 36 9.05 2.27 0.53
C PHE A 36 7.56 1.96 0.38
N VAL A 37 7.23 0.81 -0.23
CA VAL A 37 5.84 0.37 -0.38
C VAL A 37 5.14 0.20 0.97
N LYS A 38 5.82 -0.36 1.97
CA LYS A 38 5.26 -0.52 3.32
C LYS A 38 4.91 0.83 3.94
N ASN A 39 5.82 1.81 3.89
CA ASN A 39 5.59 3.14 4.45
C ASN A 39 4.43 3.85 3.73
N VAL A 40 4.39 3.80 2.40
CA VAL A 40 3.28 4.39 1.62
C VAL A 40 1.95 3.74 1.99
N ALA A 41 1.88 2.41 2.06
CA ALA A 41 0.66 1.70 2.43
C ALA A 41 0.19 2.03 3.87
N SER A 42 1.15 2.15 4.80
CA SER A 42 0.87 2.51 6.19
C SER A 42 0.34 3.93 6.32
N THR A 43 1.02 4.92 5.71
CA THR A 43 0.57 6.31 5.70
C THR A 43 -0.76 6.48 4.97
N PHE A 44 -1.00 5.74 3.88
CA PHE A 44 -2.26 5.76 3.16
C PHE A 44 -3.42 5.28 4.04
N HIS A 45 -3.25 4.15 4.74
CA HIS A 45 -4.23 3.65 5.71
C HIS A 45 -4.47 4.65 6.83
N GLU A 46 -3.41 5.20 7.40
CA GLU A 46 -3.50 6.16 8.50
C GLU A 46 -4.22 7.45 8.12
N ASN A 47 -3.93 8.00 6.94
CA ASN A 47 -4.62 9.17 6.42
C ASN A 47 -6.11 8.87 6.21
N TRP A 48 -6.45 7.70 5.66
CA TRP A 48 -7.84 7.27 5.53
C TRP A 48 -8.53 7.20 6.90
N ARG A 49 -7.89 6.61 7.92
CA ARG A 49 -8.45 6.52 9.27
C ARG A 49 -8.76 7.89 9.86
N ARG A 50 -7.81 8.82 9.79
CA ARG A 50 -7.98 10.18 10.32
C ARG A 50 -9.10 10.94 9.61
N HIS A 51 -9.11 10.88 8.28
CA HIS A 51 -10.15 11.53 7.49
C HIS A 51 -11.54 10.94 7.80
N TYR A 52 -11.64 9.61 7.86
CA TYR A 52 -12.88 8.93 8.21
C TYR A 52 -13.39 9.34 9.61
N LEU A 53 -12.51 9.40 10.61
CA LEU A 53 -12.86 9.84 11.97
C LEU A 53 -13.26 11.32 12.01
N SER A 54 -12.65 12.18 11.19
CA SER A 54 -13.03 13.59 11.11
C SER A 54 -14.43 13.78 10.51
N GLU A 55 -14.81 12.97 9.51
CA GLU A 55 -16.14 13.02 8.92
C GLU A 55 -17.20 12.32 9.78
N HIS A 56 -16.78 11.35 10.61
CA HIS A 56 -17.68 10.52 11.41
C HIS A 56 -17.24 10.48 12.88
N PRO A 57 -17.27 11.61 13.62
CA PRO A 57 -16.67 11.74 14.95
C PRO A 57 -17.30 10.83 16.01
N HIS A 58 -18.52 10.36 15.79
CA HIS A 58 -19.21 9.43 16.69
C HIS A 58 -18.96 7.96 16.36
N THR A 59 -18.34 7.64 15.22
CA THR A 59 -18.02 6.26 14.87
C THR A 59 -16.84 5.77 15.70
N ARG A 60 -17.10 4.74 16.52
CA ARG A 60 -16.06 4.16 17.39
C ARG A 60 -15.30 3.02 16.73
N ASN A 61 -15.98 2.17 15.96
CA ASN A 61 -15.41 0.94 15.39
C ASN A 61 -15.91 0.73 13.95
N ARG A 62 -15.12 0.04 13.13
CA ARG A 62 -15.55 -0.42 11.78
C ARG A 62 -15.17 -1.88 11.60
N PHE A 63 -15.99 -2.79 12.15
CA PHE A 63 -15.75 -4.22 12.04
C PHE A 63 -16.00 -4.76 10.63
N LYS A 64 -15.10 -5.62 10.16
CA LYS A 64 -15.21 -6.35 8.90
C LYS A 64 -14.80 -7.82 9.07
N LEU A 65 -15.33 -8.69 8.23
CA LEU A 65 -14.97 -10.11 8.18
C LEU A 65 -13.70 -10.32 7.36
N THR A 66 -12.79 -11.17 7.80
CA THR A 66 -11.69 -11.65 6.92
C THR A 66 -12.21 -12.69 5.92
N GLN A 67 -11.46 -12.96 4.86
CA GLN A 67 -11.84 -13.94 3.82
C GLN A 67 -12.19 -15.33 4.39
N ASN A 68 -11.56 -15.73 5.51
CA ASN A 68 -11.87 -16.99 6.21
C ASN A 68 -13.25 -17.01 6.91
N GLY A 69 -13.97 -15.88 6.94
CA GLY A 69 -15.35 -15.75 7.41
C GLY A 69 -16.33 -15.20 6.36
N SER A 70 -15.88 -15.01 5.12
CA SER A 70 -16.65 -14.31 4.06
C SER A 70 -17.80 -15.10 3.44
N HIS A 71 -18.07 -16.34 3.90
CA HIS A 71 -19.28 -17.08 3.53
C HIS A 71 -20.55 -16.62 4.27
N TYR A 72 -20.42 -15.65 5.18
CA TYR A 72 -21.56 -15.10 5.92
C TYR A 72 -21.76 -13.61 5.58
N ASN A 73 -22.97 -13.26 5.17
CA ASN A 73 -23.38 -11.87 4.96
C ASN A 73 -23.31 -11.10 6.28
N SER A 74 -22.53 -10.02 6.31
CA SER A 74 -22.31 -9.19 7.50
C SER A 74 -23.55 -8.39 7.95
N SER A 75 -24.64 -8.42 7.19
CA SER A 75 -25.89 -7.76 7.55
C SER A 75 -26.79 -8.58 8.49
N ASP A 76 -26.66 -9.92 8.51
CA ASP A 76 -27.81 -10.73 8.92
C ASP A 76 -27.71 -11.41 10.30
N PHE A 77 -26.56 -11.36 11.00
CA PHE A 77 -26.43 -12.14 12.25
C PHE A 77 -25.70 -11.51 13.45
N ILE A 78 -24.98 -10.38 13.33
CA ILE A 78 -23.99 -10.01 14.38
C ILE A 78 -24.16 -8.64 15.02
N TYR A 79 -24.89 -7.73 14.37
CA TYR A 79 -25.31 -6.51 15.06
C TYR A 79 -26.09 -6.78 16.36
N PRO A 80 -26.95 -7.82 16.47
CA PRO A 80 -27.61 -8.12 17.73
C PRO A 80 -26.64 -8.61 18.80
N MET A 81 -25.71 -9.53 18.49
CA MET A 81 -24.91 -10.21 19.52
C MET A 81 -23.84 -9.32 20.18
N ILE A 82 -23.27 -8.36 19.44
CA ILE A 82 -22.33 -7.37 19.99
C ILE A 82 -23.07 -6.36 20.90
N LEU A 83 -24.36 -6.11 20.65
CA LEU A 83 -25.19 -5.24 21.48
C LEU A 83 -25.75 -5.96 22.72
N THR A 84 -26.05 -7.27 22.65
CA THR A 84 -26.62 -8.01 23.79
C THR A 84 -25.60 -8.33 24.89
N VAL A 85 -24.31 -8.46 24.54
CA VAL A 85 -23.25 -8.80 25.51
C VAL A 85 -22.45 -7.54 25.86
N GLY A 86 -23.08 -6.63 26.59
CA GLY A 86 -22.44 -5.58 27.40
C GLY A 86 -21.24 -4.87 26.78
N SER A 87 -21.50 -3.69 26.22
CA SER A 87 -20.58 -2.67 25.69
C SER A 87 -19.50 -2.15 26.66
N CYS A 88 -19.22 -2.84 27.77
CA CYS A 88 -18.27 -2.43 28.81
C CYS A 88 -17.05 -3.37 28.98
N LEU A 89 -17.02 -4.57 28.39
CA LEU A 89 -15.91 -5.53 28.60
C LEU A 89 -15.27 -6.07 27.30
N VAL A 90 -15.65 -5.52 26.15
CA VAL A 90 -14.98 -5.78 24.86
C VAL A 90 -13.71 -4.91 24.81
N HIS A 91 -12.78 -5.24 25.72
CA HIS A 91 -11.52 -4.56 25.99
C HIS A 91 -10.62 -4.49 24.75
N ARG A 92 -9.67 -3.53 24.81
CA ARG A 92 -8.44 -3.31 24.01
C ARG A 92 -7.73 -4.53 23.39
N ASN A 93 -8.10 -5.76 23.74
CA ASN A 93 -7.50 -7.02 23.32
C ASN A 93 -8.32 -7.79 22.24
N LEU A 94 -9.46 -7.27 21.78
CA LEU A 94 -10.23 -7.86 20.67
C LEU A 94 -9.85 -7.29 19.29
N LYS A 95 -8.55 -7.08 19.04
CA LYS A 95 -8.06 -6.76 17.67
C LYS A 95 -8.37 -7.88 16.67
N VAL A 96 -8.63 -9.09 17.19
CA VAL A 96 -9.20 -10.24 16.49
C VAL A 96 -10.19 -10.89 17.45
N ALA A 97 -11.49 -10.75 17.22
CA ALA A 97 -12.49 -11.50 17.98
C ALA A 97 -12.53 -12.95 17.46
N ARG A 98 -11.96 -13.89 18.23
CA ARG A 98 -12.22 -15.33 18.07
C ARG A 98 -13.48 -15.69 18.85
N ALA A 99 -14.48 -16.29 18.21
CA ALA A 99 -15.61 -16.85 18.93
C ALA A 99 -15.15 -18.03 19.81
N ARG A 100 -15.64 -18.07 21.05
CA ARG A 100 -15.29 -19.05 22.10
C ARG A 100 -15.63 -20.51 21.74
N PHE A 101 -16.38 -20.74 20.67
CA PHE A 101 -16.76 -22.07 20.19
C PHE A 101 -16.48 -22.15 18.67
N ASN A 102 -15.37 -22.80 18.32
CA ASN A 102 -15.12 -23.48 17.04
C ASN A 102 -15.58 -22.79 15.72
N SER A 103 -15.35 -21.48 15.55
CA SER A 103 -15.57 -20.83 14.24
C SER A 103 -14.37 -19.99 13.81
N SER A 104 -13.88 -20.30 12.61
CA SER A 104 -12.75 -19.70 11.88
C SER A 104 -12.93 -18.24 11.46
N ILE A 105 -13.93 -17.56 12.02
CA ILE A 105 -14.34 -16.23 11.60
C ILE A 105 -13.57 -15.20 12.44
N THR A 106 -12.65 -14.51 11.79
CA THR A 106 -11.91 -13.40 12.37
C THR A 106 -12.55 -12.09 11.95
N TYR A 107 -12.98 -11.29 12.92
CA TYR A 107 -13.35 -9.88 12.71
C TYR A 107 -12.10 -9.01 12.82
N VAL A 108 -12.02 -8.01 11.94
CA VAL A 108 -11.00 -6.97 11.97
C VAL A 108 -11.68 -5.63 12.21
N ASP A 109 -11.15 -4.83 13.14
CA ASP A 109 -11.57 -3.43 13.28
C ASP A 109 -10.64 -2.53 12.47
N ILE A 110 -10.99 -2.34 11.19
CA ILE A 110 -10.12 -1.61 10.27
C ILE A 110 -9.90 -0.15 10.67
N LEU A 111 -10.81 0.42 11.48
CA LEU A 111 -10.71 1.80 11.96
C LEU A 111 -9.75 1.93 13.16
N ASN A 112 -9.67 0.93 14.03
CA ASN A 112 -8.83 1.01 15.22
C ASN A 112 -7.49 0.29 15.09
N MET A 113 -7.26 -0.42 13.98
CA MET A 113 -6.01 -1.12 13.72
C MET A 113 -5.05 -0.30 12.87
N ASN A 114 -3.78 -0.30 13.27
CA ASN A 114 -2.71 0.23 12.42
C ASN A 114 -2.49 -0.71 11.21
N TYR A 115 -1.87 -0.20 10.15
CA TYR A 115 -1.64 -1.00 8.94
C TYR A 115 -0.87 -2.31 9.21
N ASP A 116 0.14 -2.27 10.08
CA ASP A 116 0.95 -3.45 10.44
C ASP A 116 0.19 -4.49 11.28
N GLU A 117 -0.97 -4.11 11.83
CA GLU A 117 -1.83 -4.99 12.61
C GLU A 117 -2.91 -5.65 11.74
N LEU A 118 -3.18 -5.09 10.56
CA LEU A 118 -4.21 -5.60 9.66
C LEU A 118 -3.87 -7.03 9.20
N PRO A 119 -4.88 -7.92 9.13
CA PRO A 119 -4.78 -9.17 8.41
C PRO A 119 -4.31 -8.95 6.96
N VAL A 120 -3.61 -9.93 6.40
CA VAL A 120 -2.94 -9.81 5.09
C VAL A 120 -3.92 -9.47 3.96
N ASP A 121 -5.13 -10.01 4.01
CA ASP A 121 -6.23 -9.75 3.07
C ASP A 121 -6.75 -8.31 3.16
N TRP A 122 -6.84 -7.75 4.37
CA TRP A 122 -7.23 -6.35 4.58
C TRP A 122 -6.12 -5.35 4.27
N ALA A 123 -4.86 -5.70 4.55
CA ALA A 123 -3.70 -4.90 4.15
C ALA A 123 -3.44 -4.94 2.63
N TYR A 124 -3.99 -5.93 1.92
CA TYR A 124 -3.67 -6.21 0.52
C TYR A 124 -3.92 -5.01 -0.40
N GLU A 125 -5.10 -4.38 -0.33
CA GLU A 125 -5.44 -3.29 -1.26
C GLU A 125 -4.59 -2.03 -1.02
N ASN A 126 -4.31 -1.70 0.24
CA ASN A 126 -3.40 -0.62 0.60
C ASN A 126 -1.99 -0.90 0.04
N ARG A 127 -1.49 -2.13 0.23
CA ARG A 127 -0.19 -2.55 -0.29
C ARG A 127 -0.12 -2.54 -1.81
N ALA A 128 -1.15 -3.06 -2.48
CA ALA A 128 -1.20 -3.15 -3.93
C ALA A 128 -1.24 -1.75 -4.57
N THR A 129 -2.04 -0.85 -4.02
CA THR A 129 -2.13 0.56 -4.43
C THR A 129 -0.79 1.28 -4.21
N ALA A 130 -0.20 1.16 -3.02
CA ALA A 130 1.11 1.71 -2.71
C ALA A 130 2.20 1.19 -3.66
N GLN A 131 2.18 -0.10 -4.00
CA GLN A 131 3.13 -0.70 -4.93
C GLN A 131 3.03 -0.10 -6.33
N VAL A 132 1.82 0.18 -6.82
CA VAL A 132 1.63 0.86 -8.11
C VAL A 132 2.14 2.30 -8.03
N ALA A 133 1.79 3.04 -6.97
CA ALA A 133 2.24 4.41 -6.77
C ALA A 133 3.78 4.52 -6.71
N CYS A 134 4.44 3.71 -5.86
CA CYS A 134 5.90 3.68 -5.75
C CYS A 134 6.59 3.35 -7.09
N ARG A 135 6.04 2.42 -7.87
CA ARG A 135 6.55 2.13 -9.22
C ARG A 135 6.42 3.32 -10.16
N GLN A 136 5.28 4.02 -10.11
CA GLN A 136 5.07 5.19 -10.95
C GLN A 136 5.97 6.36 -10.54
N VAL A 137 6.30 6.54 -9.26
CA VAL A 137 7.32 7.51 -8.81
C VAL A 137 8.66 7.21 -9.47
N LEU A 138 9.18 6.00 -9.29
CA LEU A 138 10.48 5.59 -9.87
C LEU A 138 10.47 5.67 -11.41
N GLN A 139 9.36 5.29 -12.04
CA GLN A 139 9.21 5.39 -13.49
C GLN A 139 9.23 6.84 -13.96
N SER A 140 8.54 7.75 -13.27
CA SER A 140 8.47 9.16 -13.62
C SER A 140 9.83 9.85 -13.46
N ILE A 141 10.59 9.50 -12.41
CA ILE A 141 11.97 9.97 -12.22
C ILE A 141 12.87 9.48 -13.36
N ARG A 142 12.80 8.18 -13.70
CA ARG A 142 13.58 7.61 -14.81
C ARG A 142 13.27 8.28 -16.15
N GLN A 143 12.02 8.69 -16.34
CA GLN A 143 11.55 9.41 -17.52
C GLN A 143 11.79 10.93 -17.45
N LYS A 144 12.38 11.43 -16.35
CA LYS A 144 12.62 12.86 -16.09
C LYS A 144 11.36 13.72 -16.26
N LEU A 145 10.22 13.20 -15.82
CA LEU A 145 8.95 13.94 -15.87
C LEU A 145 8.92 15.04 -14.81
N LEU A 146 8.22 16.12 -15.12
CA LEU A 146 7.92 17.19 -14.17
C LEU A 146 6.83 16.71 -13.19
N PHE A 147 7.07 16.89 -11.89
CA PHE A 147 6.11 16.53 -10.84
C PHE A 147 5.13 17.67 -10.60
N ASN A 148 4.10 17.74 -11.44
CA ASN A 148 3.03 18.75 -11.40
C ASN A 148 1.64 18.09 -11.33
N ARG A 149 0.58 18.89 -11.27
CA ARG A 149 -0.81 18.40 -11.20
C ARG A 149 -1.18 17.47 -12.37
N ASP A 150 -0.75 17.78 -13.59
CA ASP A 150 -1.03 16.94 -14.76
C ASP A 150 -0.41 15.54 -14.64
N LEU A 151 0.82 15.45 -14.11
CA LEU A 151 1.43 14.17 -13.81
C LEU A 151 0.61 13.42 -12.76
N VAL A 152 0.17 14.10 -11.69
CA VAL A 152 -0.65 13.49 -10.66
C VAL A 152 -1.92 12.89 -11.27
N GLU A 153 -2.69 13.64 -12.06
CA GLU A 153 -3.90 13.13 -12.72
C GLU A 153 -3.61 11.91 -13.61
N LYS A 154 -2.57 12.02 -14.44
CA LYS A 154 -2.15 10.94 -15.34
C LYS A 154 -1.78 9.67 -14.58
N ILE A 155 -1.10 9.79 -13.45
CA ILE A 155 -0.70 8.65 -12.63
C ILE A 155 -1.88 8.10 -11.82
N SER A 156 -2.74 8.95 -11.27
CA SER A 156 -3.98 8.55 -10.58
C SER A 156 -4.86 7.68 -11.46
N LYS A 157 -5.05 8.05 -12.73
CA LYS A 157 -5.73 7.21 -13.72
C LYS A 157 -5.13 5.80 -13.84
N LYS A 158 -3.78 5.69 -13.81
CA LYS A 158 -3.12 4.38 -13.85
C LYS A 158 -3.32 3.58 -12.56
N ILE A 159 -3.36 4.25 -11.42
CA ILE A 159 -3.65 3.64 -10.11
C ILE A 159 -5.08 3.08 -10.12
N HIS A 160 -6.06 3.88 -10.55
CA HIS A 160 -7.45 3.47 -10.70
C HIS A 160 -7.60 2.26 -11.63
N ASN A 161 -7.02 2.33 -12.83
CA ASN A 161 -7.04 1.22 -13.78
C ASN A 161 -6.42 -0.06 -13.20
N ALA A 162 -5.36 0.06 -12.40
CA ALA A 162 -4.77 -1.08 -11.72
C ALA A 162 -5.69 -1.62 -10.61
N TRP A 163 -6.42 -0.76 -9.91
CA TRP A 163 -7.42 -1.14 -8.91
C TRP A 163 -8.60 -1.87 -9.55
N ILE A 164 -9.16 -1.38 -10.67
CA ILE A 164 -10.24 -2.05 -11.43
C ILE A 164 -9.82 -3.47 -11.80
N LYS A 165 -8.60 -3.65 -12.35
CA LYS A 165 -8.10 -4.98 -12.75
C LYS A 165 -8.13 -6.01 -11.62
N ARG A 166 -7.99 -5.59 -10.36
CA ARG A 166 -8.02 -6.47 -9.19
C ARG A 166 -9.43 -6.63 -8.60
N ASN A 167 -10.25 -5.58 -8.69
CA ASN A 167 -11.49 -5.46 -7.91
C ASN A 167 -12.78 -5.55 -8.74
N ALA A 168 -12.69 -5.64 -10.07
CA ALA A 168 -13.85 -5.57 -10.96
C ALA A 168 -14.99 -6.55 -10.61
N HIS A 169 -14.65 -7.75 -10.13
CA HIS A 169 -15.61 -8.81 -9.82
C HIS A 169 -16.33 -8.65 -8.48
N ARG A 170 -15.89 -7.72 -7.62
CA ARG A 170 -16.34 -7.61 -6.22
C ARG A 170 -16.69 -6.19 -5.77
N THR A 171 -16.88 -5.29 -6.72
CA THR A 171 -17.13 -3.86 -6.45
C THR A 171 -18.38 -3.36 -7.16
N ALA A 172 -18.85 -2.17 -6.76
CA ALA A 172 -20.00 -1.52 -7.37
C ALA A 172 -19.68 -1.08 -8.82
N LYS A 173 -20.67 -1.17 -9.71
CA LYS A 173 -20.53 -0.81 -11.14
C LYS A 173 -20.09 0.64 -11.34
N GLU A 174 -20.51 1.55 -10.47
CA GLU A 174 -20.16 2.97 -10.51
C GLU A 174 -18.65 3.19 -10.40
N LEU A 175 -17.96 2.40 -9.57
CA LEU A 175 -16.51 2.46 -9.38
C LEU A 175 -15.72 1.82 -10.53
N LEU A 176 -16.40 1.15 -11.47
CA LEU A 176 -15.79 0.62 -12.69
C LEU A 176 -15.75 1.66 -13.81
N SER A 177 -16.30 2.86 -13.57
CA SER A 177 -16.26 3.95 -14.54
C SER A 177 -14.83 4.36 -14.86
N PRO A 178 -14.58 4.89 -16.08
CA PRO A 178 -13.32 5.55 -16.41
C PRO A 178 -12.97 6.62 -15.37
N TYR A 179 -11.68 6.80 -15.11
CA TYR A 179 -11.17 7.72 -14.09
C TYR A 179 -11.78 9.12 -14.21
N GLU A 180 -11.93 9.64 -15.43
CA GLU A 180 -12.49 10.96 -15.73
C GLU A 180 -13.92 11.14 -15.21
N ASN A 181 -14.70 10.05 -15.15
CA ASN A 181 -16.11 10.06 -14.77
C ASN A 181 -16.32 9.69 -13.29
N LEU A 182 -15.25 9.44 -12.54
CA LEU A 182 -15.37 9.15 -11.12
C LEU A 182 -15.80 10.39 -10.32
N PRO A 183 -16.54 10.20 -9.23
CA PRO A 183 -16.73 11.23 -8.21
C PRO A 183 -15.38 11.74 -7.71
N GLU A 184 -15.32 13.04 -7.40
CA GLU A 184 -14.07 13.69 -7.00
C GLU A 184 -13.44 13.06 -5.75
N VAL A 185 -14.28 12.62 -4.79
CA VAL A 185 -13.83 11.90 -3.60
C VAL A 185 -13.12 10.58 -3.91
N GLU A 186 -13.49 9.89 -4.99
CA GLU A 186 -12.82 8.67 -5.42
C GLU A 186 -11.51 8.98 -6.14
N LYS A 187 -11.50 9.99 -7.02
CA LYS A 187 -10.27 10.47 -7.69
C LYS A 187 -9.21 10.88 -6.68
N ASP A 188 -9.62 11.57 -5.63
CA ASP A 188 -8.75 12.09 -4.58
C ASP A 188 -8.05 10.95 -3.80
N LYS A 189 -8.68 9.78 -3.66
CA LYS A 189 -8.00 8.60 -3.09
C LYS A 189 -6.82 8.15 -3.96
N ASP A 190 -6.99 8.13 -5.28
CA ASP A 190 -5.90 7.77 -6.21
C ASP A 190 -4.78 8.82 -6.22
N ARG A 191 -5.14 10.12 -6.22
CA ARG A 191 -4.16 11.22 -6.14
C ARG A 191 -3.32 11.13 -4.88
N ARG A 192 -3.97 10.97 -3.72
CA ARG A 192 -3.30 10.85 -2.43
C ARG A 192 -2.28 9.72 -2.41
N ALA A 193 -2.59 8.56 -3.00
CA ALA A 193 -1.64 7.45 -3.05
C ALA A 193 -0.34 7.85 -3.76
N PHE A 194 -0.42 8.58 -4.87
CA PHE A 194 0.77 9.05 -5.58
C PHE A 194 1.50 10.18 -4.87
N VAL A 195 0.78 11.17 -4.32
CA VAL A 195 1.36 12.30 -3.58
C VAL A 195 2.09 11.82 -2.32
N ILE A 196 1.49 10.89 -1.56
CA ILE A 196 2.13 10.27 -0.38
C ILE A 196 3.42 9.55 -0.80
N ALA A 197 3.41 8.84 -1.93
CA ALA A 197 4.60 8.17 -2.44
C ALA A 197 5.71 9.17 -2.81
N CYS A 198 5.38 10.29 -3.45
CA CYS A 198 6.35 11.33 -3.78
C CYS A 198 6.96 11.95 -2.52
N ARG A 199 6.12 12.26 -1.52
CA ARG A 199 6.58 12.80 -0.24
C ARG A 199 7.50 11.83 0.50
N LEU A 200 7.07 10.58 0.66
CA LEU A 200 7.86 9.56 1.36
C LEU A 200 9.16 9.20 0.62
N PHE A 201 9.20 9.35 -0.71
CA PHE A 201 10.45 9.18 -1.46
C PHE A 201 11.54 10.15 -1.01
N ASN A 202 11.16 11.40 -0.72
CA ASN A 202 12.06 12.41 -0.18
C ASN A 202 12.37 12.19 1.30
N GLU A 203 11.33 12.00 2.14
CA GLU A 203 11.48 11.83 3.60
C GLU A 203 12.34 10.61 3.96
N LEU A 204 12.24 9.53 3.18
CA LEU A 204 13.06 8.32 3.36
C LEU A 204 14.41 8.40 2.63
N HIS A 205 14.75 9.56 2.05
CA HIS A 205 15.97 9.81 1.30
C HIS A 205 16.27 8.76 0.22
N LEU A 206 15.23 8.25 -0.44
CA LEU A 206 15.34 7.15 -1.39
C LEU A 206 16.13 7.52 -2.64
N TYR A 207 16.20 8.81 -2.97
CA TYR A 207 17.01 9.34 -4.06
C TYR A 207 18.50 8.98 -3.92
N HIS A 208 19.04 8.79 -2.71
CA HIS A 208 20.40 8.28 -2.53
C HIS A 208 20.54 6.82 -2.97
N TYR A 209 19.58 5.97 -2.62
CA TYR A 209 19.60 4.55 -2.98
C TYR A 209 19.36 4.35 -4.48
N PHE A 210 18.47 5.14 -5.09
CA PHE A 210 18.14 5.03 -6.51
C PHE A 210 19.04 5.90 -7.41
N LYS A 211 20.02 6.61 -6.85
CA LYS A 211 20.95 7.50 -7.57
C LYS A 211 20.20 8.56 -8.41
N THR A 212 19.24 9.22 -7.78
CA THR A 212 18.40 10.28 -8.40
C THR A 212 18.47 11.57 -7.60
N THR A 213 17.75 12.60 -8.03
CA THR A 213 17.51 13.81 -7.25
C THR A 213 16.23 13.69 -6.40
N PRO A 214 16.08 14.51 -5.35
CA PRO A 214 14.80 14.69 -4.67
C PRO A 214 13.70 15.16 -5.63
N ILE A 215 12.45 14.86 -5.28
CA ILE A 215 11.28 15.33 -6.01
C ILE A 215 10.91 16.73 -5.48
N HIS A 216 10.75 17.71 -6.36
CA HIS A 216 10.23 19.02 -5.96
C HIS A 216 8.70 18.99 -5.99
N LEU A 217 8.05 19.21 -4.84
CA LEU A 217 6.60 19.04 -4.66
C LEU A 217 5.80 20.35 -4.66
N ASN A 218 6.44 21.48 -4.98
CA ASN A 218 5.85 22.82 -4.84
C ASN A 218 4.54 22.99 -5.64
N ASP A 219 4.36 22.20 -6.71
CA ASP A 219 3.23 22.32 -7.64
C ASP A 219 2.18 21.21 -7.49
N ILE A 220 2.25 20.38 -6.44
CA ILE A 220 1.35 19.21 -6.26
C ILE A 220 0.63 19.15 -4.91
N SER A 221 0.57 20.26 -4.17
CA SER A 221 -0.32 20.34 -3.00
C SER A 221 -1.79 20.32 -3.45
N PHE A 222 -2.52 19.36 -2.90
CA PHE A 222 -3.97 19.32 -2.86
C PHE A 222 -4.35 19.60 -1.40
N GLU A 223 -5.17 20.63 -1.17
CA GLU A 223 -5.68 21.00 0.16
C GLU A 223 -6.53 19.88 0.77
#